data_AF-A0A4Q9KH94-F1
#
_entry.id   AF-A0A4Q9KH94-F1
#
_cell.length_a   1.000
_cell.length_b   1.000
_cell.length_c   1.000
_cell.angle_alpha   90.00
_cell.angle_beta   90.00
_cell.angle_gamma   90.00
#
_symmetry.space_group_name_H-M   'P 1'
#
loop_
_entity.id
_entity.type
_entity.pdbx_description
1 polymer ?
#
loop_
_entity_poly.entity_id
_entity_poly.type
_entity_poly.pdbx_seq_one_letter_code
_entity_poly.pdbx_strand_id
1 'polypeptide(L)'
;MAELPRSSKYRATPGAPLSDDERNRLVERLNAAFERGEVSPDDYPRLLDALFGATTLGEVVPVVEAVPGVATHDVPAIVEQGVGRPGELSEPIQPSGALVAKVIAGGVVAALLLLVVVLALLL
;
A
#
# COMPACT_ATOMS: atom_id res chain seq x y z
N MET A 1 0.32 -7.30 -27.69
CA MET A 1 0.36 -7.83 -26.32
C MET A 1 1.79 -7.67 -25.79
N ALA A 2 1.96 -7.08 -24.61
CA ALA A 2 3.28 -6.91 -24.01
C ALA A 2 3.64 -8.21 -23.28
N GLU A 3 4.66 -8.92 -23.76
CA GLU A 3 5.11 -10.17 -23.12
C GLU A 3 5.76 -9.86 -21.76
N LEU A 4 5.36 -10.59 -20.72
CA LEU A 4 5.91 -10.37 -19.38
C LEU A 4 7.41 -10.73 -19.30
N PRO A 5 8.23 -9.90 -18.63
CA PRO A 5 9.62 -10.25 -18.35
C PRO A 5 9.74 -11.57 -17.59
N ARG A 6 10.80 -12.34 -17.85
CA ARG A 6 11.06 -13.61 -17.14
C ARG A 6 11.19 -13.44 -15.62
N SER A 7 11.64 -12.27 -15.16
CA SER A 7 11.74 -11.91 -13.74
C SER A 7 10.39 -11.55 -13.09
N SER A 8 9.31 -11.47 -13.87
CA SER A 8 7.98 -11.21 -13.34
C SER A 8 7.56 -12.34 -12.38
N LYS A 9 6.97 -11.97 -11.24
CA LYS A 9 6.45 -12.89 -10.22
C LYS A 9 5.57 -14.00 -10.84
N TYR A 10 4.72 -13.66 -11.81
CA TYR A 10 3.80 -14.61 -12.46
C TYR A 10 4.52 -15.67 -13.32
N ARG A 11 5.72 -15.37 -13.82
CA ARG A 11 6.55 -16.30 -14.59
C ARG A 11 7.63 -16.99 -13.75
N ALA A 12 8.14 -16.32 -12.72
CA ALA A 12 9.18 -16.84 -11.84
C ALA A 12 8.65 -17.90 -10.86
N THR A 13 7.43 -17.73 -10.34
CA THR A 13 6.79 -18.67 -9.42
C THR A 13 5.38 -19.05 -9.88
N PRO A 14 5.25 -19.72 -11.03
CA PRO A 14 3.95 -19.97 -11.65
C PRO A 14 3.06 -20.91 -10.81
N GLY A 15 3.63 -21.86 -10.08
CA GLY A 15 2.89 -22.80 -9.23
C GLY A 15 2.52 -22.26 -7.84
N ALA A 16 2.92 -21.03 -7.50
CA ALA A 16 2.53 -20.43 -6.22
C ALA A 16 1.03 -20.08 -6.23
N PRO A 17 0.34 -20.20 -5.08
CA PRO A 17 -1.08 -19.91 -4.99
C PRO A 17 -1.36 -18.42 -5.28
N LEU A 18 -2.46 -18.17 -5.98
CA LEU A 18 -3.00 -16.82 -6.15
C LEU A 18 -3.75 -16.42 -4.87
N SER A 19 -3.25 -15.41 -4.16
CA SER A 19 -3.94 -14.87 -2.98
C SER A 19 -5.14 -14.02 -3.37
N ASP A 20 -6.11 -13.90 -2.46
CA ASP A 20 -7.30 -13.06 -2.67
C ASP A 20 -6.93 -11.58 -2.86
N ASP A 21 -5.94 -11.09 -2.11
CA ASP A 21 -5.41 -9.72 -2.28
C ASP A 21 -4.85 -9.48 -3.69
N GLU A 22 -4.11 -10.45 -4.23
CA GLU A 22 -3.56 -10.36 -5.58
C GLU A 22 -4.69 -10.39 -6.62
N ARG A 23 -5.67 -11.26 -6.43
CA ARG A 23 -6.86 -11.32 -7.29
C ARG A 23 -7.61 -9.99 -7.30
N ASN A 24 -7.87 -9.41 -6.14
CA ASN A 24 -8.56 -8.12 -6.01
C ASN A 24 -7.80 -7.00 -6.72
N ARG A 25 -6.46 -6.92 -6.56
CA ARG A 25 -5.64 -5.95 -7.30
C ARG A 25 -5.72 -6.13 -8.80
N LEU A 26 -5.74 -7.37 -9.30
CA LEU A 26 -5.88 -7.65 -10.72
C LEU A 26 -7.26 -7.26 -11.25
N VAL A 27 -8.33 -7.48 -10.47
CA VAL A 27 -9.69 -7.01 -10.80
C VAL A 27 -9.71 -5.49 -10.92
N GLU A 28 -9.19 -4.77 -9.92
CA GLU A 28 -9.14 -3.30 -9.95
C GLU A 28 -8.41 -2.77 -11.19
N ARG A 29 -7.25 -3.37 -11.51
CA ARG A 29 -6.49 -2.97 -12.69
C ARG A 29 -7.21 -3.30 -13.99
N LEU A 30 -7.84 -4.47 -14.09
CA LEU A 30 -8.62 -4.87 -15.27
C LEU A 30 -9.81 -3.94 -15.49
N ASN A 31 -10.52 -3.57 -14.42
CA ASN A 31 -11.60 -2.59 -14.46
C ASN A 31 -11.09 -1.23 -14.95
N ALA A 32 -9.98 -0.74 -14.39
CA ALA A 32 -9.42 0.54 -14.78
C ALA A 32 -8.94 0.54 -16.25
N ALA A 33 -8.39 -0.57 -16.75
CA ALA A 33 -8.01 -0.71 -18.15
C ALA A 33 -9.23 -0.75 -19.09
N PHE A 34 -10.30 -1.41 -18.68
CA PHE A 34 -11.57 -1.40 -19.41
C PHE A 34 -12.19 0.01 -19.45
N GLU A 35 -12.23 0.72 -18.32
CA GLU A 35 -12.72 2.11 -18.24
C GLU A 35 -11.92 3.08 -19.12
N ARG A 36 -10.61 2.84 -19.30
CA ARG A 36 -9.75 3.61 -20.22
C ARG A 36 -9.88 3.19 -21.69
N GLY A 37 -10.66 2.15 -22.00
CA GLY A 37 -10.81 1.61 -23.36
C GLY A 37 -9.59 0.84 -23.87
N GLU A 38 -8.69 0.42 -22.97
CA GLU A 38 -7.49 -0.36 -23.30
C GLU A 38 -7.79 -1.86 -23.42
N VAL A 39 -8.89 -2.31 -22.82
CA VAL A 39 -9.45 -3.66 -22.94
C VAL A 39 -10.79 -3.56 -23.65
N SER A 40 -11.03 -4.42 -24.64
CA SER A 40 -12.28 -4.41 -25.41
C SER A 40 -13.46 -4.97 -24.59
N PRO A 41 -14.72 -4.60 -24.92
CA PRO A 41 -15.91 -5.19 -24.31
C PRO A 41 -16.04 -6.70 -24.51
N ASP A 42 -15.47 -7.26 -25.58
CA ASP A 42 -15.50 -8.70 -25.85
C ASP A 42 -14.43 -9.45 -25.03
N ASP A 43 -13.29 -8.81 -24.78
CA ASP A 43 -12.19 -9.40 -24.02
C ASP A 43 -12.42 -9.33 -22.50
N TYR A 44 -13.04 -8.26 -22.01
CA TYR A 44 -13.21 -8.02 -20.58
C TYR A 44 -13.91 -9.16 -19.82
N PRO A 45 -15.06 -9.71 -20.28
CA PRO A 45 -15.70 -10.86 -19.63
C PRO A 45 -14.83 -12.13 -19.65
N ARG A 46 -14.09 -12.37 -20.75
CA ARG A 46 -13.18 -13.53 -20.86
C ARG A 46 -12.02 -13.43 -19.89
N LEU A 47 -11.47 -12.22 -19.71
CA LEU A 47 -10.36 -11.97 -18.79
C LEU A 47 -10.81 -12.07 -17.33
N LEU A 48 -12.03 -11.62 -17.00
CA LEU A 48 -12.62 -11.82 -15.68
C LEU A 48 -12.81 -13.30 -15.36
N ASP A 49 -13.38 -14.07 -16.29
CA ASP A 49 -13.59 -15.51 -16.11
C ASP A 49 -12.26 -16.25 -15.90
N ALA A 50 -11.24 -15.92 -16.70
CA ALA A 50 -9.89 -16.45 -16.53
C ALA A 50 -9.28 -16.08 -15.17
N LEU A 51 -9.47 -14.85 -14.69
CA LEU A 51 -8.95 -14.38 -13.41
C LEU A 51 -9.61 -15.08 -12.22
N PHE A 52 -10.93 -15.26 -12.26
CA PHE A 52 -11.67 -15.91 -11.18
C PHE A 52 -11.57 -17.43 -11.20
N GLY A 53 -11.32 -18.03 -12.37
CA GLY A 53 -11.00 -19.46 -12.51
C GLY A 53 -9.59 -19.82 -12.08
N ALA A 54 -8.69 -18.85 -11.95
CA ALA A 54 -7.29 -19.08 -11.59
C ALA A 54 -7.10 -19.38 -10.09
N THR A 55 -6.28 -20.40 -9.84
CA THR A 55 -5.82 -20.86 -8.54
C THR A 55 -4.35 -20.54 -8.29
N THR A 56 -3.56 -20.38 -9.37
CA THR A 56 -2.11 -20.14 -9.30
C THR A 56 -1.69 -18.86 -10.02
N LEU A 57 -0.50 -18.36 -9.67
CA LEU A 57 0.06 -17.15 -10.29
C LEU A 57 0.36 -17.31 -11.79
N GLY A 58 0.65 -18.53 -12.25
CA GLY A 58 0.91 -18.79 -13.67
C GLY A 58 -0.35 -18.71 -14.53
N GLU A 59 -1.51 -19.04 -13.98
CA GLU A 59 -2.80 -19.04 -14.69
C GLU A 59 -3.30 -17.63 -15.02
N VAL A 60 -2.93 -16.63 -14.22
CA VAL A 60 -3.32 -15.23 -14.45
C VAL A 60 -2.40 -14.48 -15.44
N VAL A 61 -1.36 -15.13 -15.98
CA VAL A 61 -0.43 -14.50 -16.94
C VAL A 61 -1.14 -13.81 -18.12
N PRO A 62 -2.14 -14.43 -18.79
CA PRO A 62 -2.84 -13.78 -19.90
C PRO A 62 -3.58 -12.50 -19.46
N VAL A 63 -4.10 -12.47 -18.24
CA VAL A 63 -4.78 -11.30 -17.67
C VAL A 63 -3.78 -10.19 -17.39
N VAL A 64 -2.63 -10.52 -16.83
CA VAL A 64 -1.58 -9.54 -16.53
C VAL A 64 -0.99 -8.93 -17.80
N GLU A 65 -0.85 -9.72 -18.88
CA GLU A 65 -0.33 -9.24 -20.18
C GLU A 65 -1.33 -8.38 -20.95
N ALA A 66 -2.64 -8.55 -20.69
CA ALA A 66 -3.71 -7.75 -21.29
C ALA A 66 -3.89 -6.38 -20.62
N VAL A 67 -3.44 -6.24 -19.38
CA VAL A 67 -3.59 -5.01 -18.58
C VAL A 67 -2.28 -4.23 -18.58
N PRO A 68 -2.28 -2.89 -18.67
CA PRO A 68 -1.04 -2.12 -18.62
C PRO A 68 -0.21 -2.45 -17.38
N GLY A 69 1.11 -2.45 -17.57
CA GLY A 69 2.07 -2.59 -16.48
C GLY A 69 1.88 -1.47 -15.46
N VAL A 70 1.96 -1.81 -14.18
CA VAL A 70 2.03 -0.81 -13.11
C VAL A 70 3.38 -0.11 -13.24
N ALA A 71 3.39 1.22 -13.28
CA ALA A 71 4.64 1.97 -13.17
C ALA A 71 5.27 1.65 -11.81
N THR A 72 6.35 0.88 -11.81
CA THR A 72 7.11 0.53 -10.60
C THR A 72 8.11 1.61 -10.21
N HIS A 73 8.00 2.81 -10.79
CA HIS A 73 8.82 3.96 -10.43
C HIS A 73 8.24 4.61 -9.16
N ASP A 74 8.33 3.90 -8.03
CA ASP A 74 8.41 4.61 -6.77
C ASP A 74 9.69 5.44 -6.83
N VAL A 75 9.57 6.77 -6.75
CA VAL A 75 10.72 7.63 -6.48
C VAL A 75 11.34 7.10 -5.20
N PRO A 76 12.58 6.54 -5.22
CA PRO A 76 13.14 5.94 -4.04
C PRO A 76 13.16 6.98 -2.92
N ALA A 77 12.86 6.60 -1.67
CA ALA A 77 12.85 7.53 -0.54
C ALA A 77 14.17 8.32 -0.39
N ILE A 78 15.27 7.82 -0.97
CA ILE A 78 16.56 8.52 -1.03
C ILE A 78 16.54 9.79 -1.91
N VAL A 79 15.53 9.96 -2.76
CA VAL A 79 15.30 11.09 -3.66
C VAL A 79 14.11 11.93 -3.18
N GLU A 80 13.73 11.83 -1.90
CA GLU A 80 12.85 12.83 -1.30
C GLU A 80 13.61 14.16 -1.33
N GLN A 81 13.32 14.98 -2.35
CA GLN A 81 13.94 16.29 -2.53
C GLN A 81 13.48 17.15 -1.35
N GLY A 82 14.39 17.37 -0.40
CA GLY A 82 14.16 18.34 0.66
C GLY A 82 13.75 19.68 0.05
N VAL A 83 12.88 20.42 0.75
CA VAL A 83 12.28 21.69 0.28
C VAL A 83 13.35 22.80 0.05
N GLY A 84 14.60 22.57 0.44
CA GLY A 84 15.70 23.52 0.32
C GLY A 84 16.30 23.64 -1.07
N ARG A 85 16.79 24.83 -1.41
CA ARG A 85 17.57 25.06 -2.63
C ARG A 85 18.95 24.41 -2.50
N PRO A 86 19.60 24.03 -3.62
CA PRO A 86 20.98 23.53 -3.58
C PRO A 86 21.90 24.49 -2.81
N GLY A 87 22.49 24.02 -1.71
CA GLY A 87 23.36 24.83 -0.84
C GLY A 87 22.73 25.33 0.46
N GLU A 88 21.44 25.09 0.69
CA GLU A 88 20.79 25.38 1.98
C GLU A 88 20.93 24.19 2.94
N LEU A 89 21.19 24.47 4.22
CA LEU A 89 21.21 23.47 5.29
C LEU A 89 19.78 23.26 5.81
N SER A 90 19.40 22.01 6.07
CA SER A 90 18.11 21.71 6.69
C SER A 90 18.00 22.34 8.07
N GLU A 91 16.85 22.96 8.36
CA GLU A 91 16.51 23.47 9.68
C GLU A 91 16.51 22.32 10.70
N PRO A 92 17.19 22.46 11.85
CA PRO A 92 17.12 21.43 12.89
C PRO A 92 15.68 21.25 13.35
N ILE A 93 15.23 20.00 13.40
CA ILE A 93 13.90 19.63 13.89
C ILE A 93 13.80 20.06 15.36
N GLN A 94 13.21 21.22 15.62
CA GLN A 94 12.85 21.61 16.97
C GLN A 94 11.66 20.75 17.42
N PRO A 95 11.76 20.05 18.56
CA PRO A 95 10.62 19.33 19.10
C PRO A 95 9.51 20.34 19.41
N SER A 96 8.35 20.17 18.78
CA SER A 96 7.21 21.05 18.98
C SER A 96 6.86 21.12 20.47
N GLY A 97 6.80 22.33 21.05
CA GLY A 97 6.49 22.54 22.48
C GLY A 97 5.14 21.94 22.93
N ALA A 98 4.27 21.61 21.98
CA ALA A 98 2.99 20.94 22.21
C ALA A 98 3.12 19.51 22.77
N LEU A 99 4.21 18.79 22.45
CA LEU A 99 4.46 17.46 23.00
C LEU A 99 4.88 17.51 24.48
N VAL A 100 5.70 18.49 24.85
CA VAL A 100 6.10 18.73 26.25
C VAL A 100 4.90 19.11 27.10
N ALA A 101 4.01 19.96 26.59
CA ALA A 101 2.79 20.35 27.29
C ALA A 101 1.82 19.18 27.57
N LYS A 102 1.71 18.22 26.63
CA LYS A 102 0.82 17.05 26.79
C LYS A 102 1.33 16.06 27.84
N VAL A 103 2.64 15.86 27.95
CA VAL A 103 3.23 14.96 28.97
C VAL A 103 2.98 15.51 30.38
N ILE A 104 3.14 16.81 30.57
CA ILE A 104 2.89 17.47 31.87
C ILE A 104 1.40 17.36 32.24
N ALA A 105 0.49 17.65 31.30
CA ALA A 105 -0.94 17.57 31.54
C ALA A 105 -1.42 16.13 31.86
N GLY A 106 -0.89 15.12 31.17
CA GLY A 106 -1.23 13.72 31.39
C GLY A 106 -0.79 13.17 32.75
N GLY A 107 0.39 13.60 33.22
CA GLY A 107 0.93 13.17 34.52
C GLY A 107 0.06 13.63 35.71
N VAL A 108 -0.48 14.85 35.66
CA VAL A 108 -1.33 15.38 36.74
C VAL A 108 -2.66 14.63 36.83
N VAL A 109 -3.29 14.32 35.68
CA VAL A 109 -4.55 13.58 35.64
C VAL A 109 -4.37 12.16 36.16
N ALA A 110 -3.29 11.48 35.77
CA ALA A 110 -2.99 10.13 36.24
C ALA A 110 -2.72 10.09 37.76
N ALA A 111 -2.00 11.08 38.29
CA ALA A 111 -1.74 11.18 39.73
C ALA A 111 -3.02 11.40 40.55
N LEU A 112 -3.92 12.25 40.07
CA LEU A 112 -5.21 12.49 40.72
C LEU A 112 -6.12 11.25 40.70
N LEU A 113 -6.18 10.53 39.59
CA LEU A 113 -6.91 9.26 39.51
C LEU A 113 -6.36 8.21 40.46
N LEU A 114 -5.03 8.08 40.54
CA LEU A 114 -4.38 7.14 41.45
C LEU A 114 -4.70 7.49 42.92
N LEU A 115 -4.69 8.78 43.27
CA LEU A 115 -5.06 9.23 44.61
C LEU A 115 -6.50 8.82 44.98
N VAL A 116 -7.45 9.01 44.06
CA VAL A 116 -8.86 8.62 44.27
C VAL A 116 -8.99 7.11 44.51
N VAL A 117 -8.28 6.29 43.72
CA VAL A 117 -8.28 4.82 43.88
C VAL A 117 -7.72 4.42 45.25
N VAL A 118 -6.60 5.03 45.68
CA VAL A 118 -6.01 4.74 46.99
C VAL A 118 -6.97 5.11 48.12
N LEU A 119 -7.64 6.26 48.04
CA LEU A 119 -8.60 6.69 49.05
C LEU A 119 -9.79 5.72 49.14
N ALA A 120 -10.29 5.24 48.00
CA ALA A 120 -11.40 4.28 47.95
C ALA A 120 -11.04 2.90 48.52
N LEU A 121 -9.76 2.51 48.51
CA LEU A 121 -9.29 1.25 49.13
C LEU A 121 -9.09 1.36 50.65
N LEU A 122 -8.97 2.58 51.18
CA LEU A 122 -8.71 2.85 52.60
C LEU A 122 -9.99 3.16 53.41
N LEU A 123 -11.12 3.37 52.73
CA LEU A 123 -12.46 3.59 53.29
C LEU A 123 -13.24 2.28 53.36
#